data_AF-A0A955TKY3-F1
#
_entry.id   AF-A0A955TKY3-F1
#
_cell.length_a   1.000
_cell.length_b   1.000
_cell.length_c   1.000
_cell.angle_alpha   90.00
_cell.angle_beta   90.00
_cell.angle_gamma   90.00
#
_symmetry.space_group_name_H-M   'P 1'
#
loop_
_entity.id
_entity.type
_entity.pdbx_description
1 polymer ?
#
loop_
_entity_poly.entity_id
_entity_poly.type
_entity_poly.pdbx_seq_one_letter_code
_entity_poly.pdbx_strand_id
1 'polypeptide(L)' 'EEEGFEVFVTTDKNLSKQQNLSSRKMAIVVLSSTSWPRIQAAVESINQAIETILPGSLHEVRIP' A
#
# COMPACT_ATOMS: atom_id res chain seq x y z
N GLU A 1 -3.34 -1.31 -23.72
CA GLU A 1 -3.55 -0.75 -22.37
C GLU A 1 -3.07 -1.83 -21.39
N GLU A 2 -1.77 -1.86 -21.11
CA GLU A 2 -1.11 -2.93 -20.32
C GLU A 2 -0.41 -2.35 -19.08
N GLU A 3 -0.96 -1.27 -18.52
CA GLU A 3 -0.50 -0.73 -17.25
C GLU A 3 -1.14 -1.57 -16.14
N GLY A 4 -0.66 -2.82 -16.02
CA GLY A 4 -1.01 -3.70 -14.93
C GLY A 4 -0.66 -2.99 -13.63
N PHE A 5 -1.67 -2.67 -12.81
CA PHE A 5 -1.45 -2.02 -11.53
C PHE A 5 -0.54 -2.89 -10.65
N GLU A 6 0.74 -2.52 -10.57
CA GLU A 6 1.75 -3.24 -9.78
C GLU A 6 1.63 -2.95 -8.29
N VAL A 7 0.98 -1.84 -7.91
CA VAL A 7 0.88 -1.38 -6.52
C VAL A 7 -0.55 -1.07 -6.13
N PHE A 8 -1.00 -1.67 -5.03
CA PHE A 8 -2.34 -1.48 -4.46
C PHE A 8 -2.24 -0.77 -3.10
N VAL A 9 -2.81 0.43 -3.00
CA VAL A 9 -2.84 1.21 -1.75
C VAL A 9 -4.19 1.03 -1.06
N THR A 10 -4.19 0.58 0.19
CA THR A 10 -5.39 0.36 1.00
C THR A 10 -5.24 0.99 2.38
N THR A 11 -6.31 1.49 2.98
CA THR A 11 -6.35 1.89 4.39
C THR A 11 -6.86 0.76 5.29
N ASP A 12 -7.28 -0.36 4.69
CA ASP A 12 -7.89 -1.46 5.41
C ASP A 12 -6.82 -2.42 5.95
N LYS A 13 -6.60 -2.36 7.26
CA LYS A 13 -5.68 -3.27 7.98
C LYS A 13 -6.19 -4.71 8.05
N ASN A 14 -7.48 -4.95 7.80
CA ASN A 14 -8.03 -6.30 7.76
C ASN A 14 -7.63 -7.03 6.47
N LEU A 15 -7.25 -6.29 5.42
CA LEU A 15 -6.70 -6.87 4.21
C LEU A 15 -5.45 -7.70 4.51
N SER A 16 -4.48 -7.20 5.30
CA SER A 16 -3.32 -8.00 5.73
C SER A 16 -3.69 -9.33 6.43
N LYS A 17 -4.86 -9.40 7.08
CA LYS A 17 -5.33 -10.62 7.77
C LYS A 17 -6.12 -11.57 6.87
N GLN A 18 -6.76 -11.04 5.83
CA GLN A 18 -7.61 -11.78 4.89
C GLN A 18 -6.86 -12.25 3.63
N GLN A 19 -5.68 -11.69 3.38
CA GLN A 19 -5.06 -11.80 2.08
C GLN A 19 -4.18 -13.05 2.02
N ASN A 20 -4.69 -14.06 1.33
CA ASN A 20 -3.91 -15.13 0.71
C ASN A 20 -2.92 -14.49 -0.29
N LEU A 21 -1.88 -13.85 0.24
CA LEU A 21 -0.89 -13.04 -0.49
C LEU A 21 0.09 -13.88 -1.29
N SER A 22 0.15 -15.18 -1.03
CA SER A 22 1.12 -16.10 -1.62
C SER A 22 1.06 -16.22 -3.15
N SER A 23 0.03 -15.68 -3.82
CA SER A 23 -0.17 -15.84 -5.27
C SER A 23 -0.25 -14.54 -6.07
N ARG A 24 -0.05 -13.36 -5.47
CA ARG A 24 -0.10 -12.09 -6.22
C ARG A 24 1.29 -11.47 -6.38
N LYS A 25 1.63 -11.10 -7.61
CA LYS A 25 2.81 -10.28 -7.96
C LYS A 25 2.64 -8.79 -7.64
N MET A 26 1.51 -8.39 -7.06
CA MET A 26 1.19 -6.98 -6.80
C MET A 26 1.71 -6.59 -5.42
N ALA A 27 2.42 -5.47 -5.34
CA ALA A 27 2.82 -4.84 -4.10
C ALA A 27 1.60 -4.22 -3.41
N ILE A 28 1.56 -4.27 -2.08
CA ILE A 28 0.41 -3.78 -1.31
C ILE A 28 0.89 -2.83 -0.23
N VAL A 29 0.36 -1.61 -0.27
CA VAL A 29 0.66 -0.55 0.69
C VAL A 29 -0.55 -0.38 1.60
N VAL A 30 -0.38 -0.66 2.89
CA VAL A 30 -1.42 -0.49 3.91
C VAL A 30 -1.18 0.80 4.67
N LEU A 31 -2.11 1.75 4.60
CA LEU A 31 -2.06 3.01 5.32
C LEU A 31 -2.60 2.82 6.74
N SER A 32 -1.85 3.28 7.74
CA SER A 32 -2.26 3.14 9.14
C SER A 32 -3.40 4.07 9.59
N SER A 33 -3.81 5.03 8.74
CA SER A 33 -4.85 6.00 9.04
C SER A 33 -5.87 6.07 7.92
N THR A 34 -7.15 6.16 8.28
CA THR A 34 -8.28 6.37 7.35
C THR A 34 -8.59 7.86 7.14
N SER A 35 -7.86 8.75 7.81
CA SER A 35 -8.05 10.20 7.70
C SER A 35 -7.41 10.74 6.43
N TRP A 36 -8.22 11.06 5.42
CA TRP A 36 -7.78 11.69 4.17
C TRP A 36 -6.81 12.89 4.34
N PRO A 37 -7.05 13.88 5.22
CA PRO A 37 -6.13 15.01 5.36
C PRO A 37 -4.73 14.60 5.87
N ARG A 38 -4.64 13.54 6.68
CA ARG A 38 -3.35 12.98 7.12
C ARG A 38 -2.67 12.20 6.01
N ILE A 39 -3.44 11.42 5.24
CA ILE A 39 -2.94 10.70 4.06
C ILE A 39 -2.36 11.69 3.05
N GLN A 40 -3.06 12.80 2.80
CA GLN A 40 -2.59 13.86 1.90
C GLN A 40 -1.28 14.49 2.39
N ALA A 41 -1.14 14.72 3.70
CA ALA A 41 0.10 15.22 4.29
C ALA A 41 1.26 14.23 4.22
N ALA A 42 0.98 12.94 4.08
CA ALA A 42 1.98 11.87 4.00
C ALA A 42 2.09 11.25 2.60
N VAL A 43 1.57 11.93 1.57
CA VAL A 43 1.68 11.50 0.16
C VAL A 43 3.13 11.24 -0.24
N GLU A 44 4.08 12.07 0.21
CA GLU A 44 5.50 11.87 -0.07
C GLU A 44 6.02 10.56 0.51
N SER A 45 5.65 10.24 1.76
CA SER A 45 6.02 8.96 2.39
C SER A 45 5.39 7.76 1.69
N ILE A 46 4.15 7.90 1.20
CA ILE A 46 3.48 6.87 0.41
C ILE A 46 4.21 6.67 -0.92
N ASN A 47 4.61 7.75 -1.58
CA ASN A 47 5.34 7.68 -2.85
C ASN A 47 6.70 6.99 -2.68
N GLN A 48 7.47 7.35 -1.64
CA GLN A 48 8.72 6.66 -1.34
C GLN A 48 8.51 5.18 -0.99
N ALA A 49 7.44 4.86 -0.28
CA ALA A 49 7.08 3.46 -0.02
C ALA A 49 6.75 2.73 -1.33
N ILE A 50 6.05 3.36 -2.27
CA ILE A 50 5.75 2.81 -3.60
C ILE A 50 7.02 2.63 -4.44
N GLU A 51 7.97 3.55 -4.39
CA GLU A 51 9.23 3.44 -5.13
C GLU A 51 10.16 2.35 -4.56
N THR A 52 10.03 2.03 -3.29
CA THR A 52 10.89 1.05 -2.60
C THR A 52 10.24 -0.32 -2.41
N ILE A 53 8.93 -0.43 -2.62
CA ILE A 53 8.22 -1.70 -2.42
C ILE A 53 8.48 -2.67 -3.55
N LEU A 54 8.77 -3.92 -3.17
CA LEU A 54 8.96 -5.00 -4.13
C LEU A 54 7.60 -5.60 -4.52
N PRO A 55 7.42 -5.97 -5.79
CA PRO A 55 6.22 -6.67 -6.23
C PRO A 55 5.99 -7.95 -5.41
N GLY A 56 4.75 -8.15 -4.94
CA GLY A 56 4.38 -9.26 -4.06
C GLY A 56 4.74 -9.07 -2.58
N SER A 57 5.21 -7.88 -2.19
CA SER A 57 5.45 -7.53 -0.79
C SER A 57 4.33 -6.66 -0.21
N LEU A 58 4.14 -6.75 1.10
CA LEU A 58 3.21 -5.90 1.85
C LEU A 58 4.01 -4.91 2.70
N HIS A 59 3.70 -3.63 2.57
CA HIS A 59 4.32 -2.54 3.31
C HIS A 59 3.27 -1.73 4.05
N GLU A 60 3.45 -1.51 5.36
CA GLU A 60 2.58 -0.64 6.14
C GLU A 60 3.20 0.76 6.24
N VAL A 61 2.51 1.79 5.73
CA VAL A 61 2.92 3.18 5.88
C VAL A 61 2.23 3.75 7.13
N ARG A 62 3.04 4.10 8.13
CA ARG A 62 2.57 4.85 9.29
C ARG A 62 2.47 6.33 8.94
N ILE A 63 1.23 6.80 8.91
CA ILE A 63 0.90 8.21 8.78
C ILE A 63 0.97 8.84 10.18
N PRO A 64 1.73 9.94 10.39
CA PRO A 64 1.80 10.64 11.67
C PRO A 64 0.48 11.31 12.11
#